data_AF-A0A9E4GQ12-F1
#
_entry.id   AF-A0A9E4GQ12-F1
#
_cell.length_a   1.000
_cell.length_b   1.000
_cell.length_c   1.000
_cell.angle_alpha   90.00
_cell.angle_beta   90.00
_cell.angle_gamma   90.00
#
_symmetry.space_group_name_H-M   'P 1'
#
loop_
_entity.id
_entity.type
_entity.pdbx_description
1 polymer ?
#
loop_
_entity_poly.entity_id
_entity_poly.type
_entity_poly.pdbx_seq_one_letter_code
_entity_poly.pdbx_strand_id
1 'polypeptide(L)'
;MLHILLEFWRGLQRWERPARLALKLGLLALVPLLLLWLAGPASLQRPALAGLCGLGLGLQMVFLWAWRGMLSDWSKAQRLYLDGEFEAACDLLQARRTEGRADMRSLTLLGNALRMRALLEQSEAVLREAQLEMPGHAFPLTGLGRTLLAQGRYAEAADTLEAAIERGAPDVVALDLGEARYHSGNIGAAIAQLQTGMNATRDSGRRLIAQLLLQQAGASTGPDETLLQDGLPWLKAQAERYAGTDYGRILQSMLRIQVVDRKL
;
A
#
# COMPACT_ATOMS: atom_id res chain seq x y z
N MET A 1 21.33 -3.04 15.94
CA MET A 1 21.57 -4.50 15.90
C MET A 1 20.71 -5.30 16.88
N LEU A 2 20.53 -4.88 18.14
CA LEU A 2 19.73 -5.63 19.14
C LEU A 2 18.26 -5.84 18.71
N HIS A 3 17.64 -4.84 18.07
CA HIS A 3 16.27 -4.92 17.56
C HIS A 3 16.12 -5.99 16.46
N ILE A 4 17.05 -6.05 15.51
CA ILE A 4 17.07 -7.04 14.42
C ILE A 4 17.24 -8.46 15.00
N LEU A 5 18.09 -8.62 16.02
CA LEU A 5 18.26 -9.91 16.71
C LEU A 5 17.01 -10.33 17.49
N LEU A 6 16.30 -9.38 18.11
CA LEU A 6 15.03 -9.63 18.81
C LEU A 6 13.90 -10.00 17.84
N GLU A 7 13.81 -9.33 16.70
CA GLU A 7 12.83 -9.66 15.66
C GLU A 7 13.14 -11.02 15.02
N PHE A 8 14.41 -11.31 14.75
CA PHE A 8 14.86 -12.62 14.28
C PHE A 8 14.46 -13.73 15.25
N TRP A 9 14.65 -13.51 16.57
CA TRP A 9 14.34 -14.51 17.58
C TRP A 9 12.84 -14.72 17.79
N ARG A 10 12.03 -13.66 17.68
CA ARG A 10 10.56 -13.77 17.64
C ARG A 10 10.08 -14.49 16.37
N GLY A 11 10.73 -14.26 15.24
CA GLY A 11 10.43 -14.92 13.96
C GLY A 11 10.69 -16.42 13.99
N LEU A 12 11.73 -16.86 14.70
CA LEU A 12 12.13 -18.27 14.80
C LEU A 12 11.08 -19.17 15.44
N GLN A 13 10.23 -18.66 16.33
CA GLN A 13 9.11 -19.43 16.88
C GLN A 13 8.02 -19.70 15.84
N ARG A 14 7.92 -18.85 14.82
CA ARG A 14 6.93 -18.97 13.73
C ARG A 14 7.38 -19.93 12.63
N TRP A 15 8.64 -20.37 12.65
CA TRP A 15 9.15 -21.33 11.67
C TRP A 15 8.51 -22.70 11.86
N GLU A 16 8.30 -23.39 10.74
CA GLU A 16 7.87 -24.79 10.73
C GLU A 16 8.80 -25.64 11.61
N ARG A 17 8.22 -26.60 12.33
CA ARG A 17 8.96 -27.52 13.21
C ARG A 17 10.20 -28.14 12.55
N PRO A 18 10.14 -28.65 11.30
CA PRO A 18 11.33 -29.19 10.63
C PRO A 18 12.46 -28.17 10.45
N ALA A 19 12.18 -26.93 10.03
CA ALA A 19 13.21 -25.90 9.90
C ALA A 19 13.87 -25.54 11.24
N ARG A 20 13.07 -25.43 12.31
CA ARG A 20 13.59 -25.17 13.65
C ARG A 20 14.53 -26.28 14.12
N LEU A 21 14.14 -27.53 13.89
CA LEU A 21 14.96 -28.69 14.25
C LEU A 21 16.25 -28.74 13.43
N ALA A 22 16.16 -28.53 12.12
CA ALA A 22 17.32 -28.50 11.23
C ALA A 22 18.33 -27.39 11.62
N LEU A 23 17.84 -26.19 11.97
CA LEU A 23 18.72 -25.11 12.45
C LEU A 23 19.40 -25.48 13.78
N LYS A 24 18.66 -26.03 14.75
CA LYS A 24 19.23 -26.46 16.04
C LYS A 24 20.28 -27.54 15.89
N LEU A 25 19.98 -28.56 15.08
CA LEU A 25 20.91 -29.66 14.81
C LEU A 25 22.15 -29.15 14.06
N GLY A 26 21.97 -28.23 13.11
CA GLY A 26 23.09 -27.65 12.38
C GLY A 26 23.99 -26.79 13.26
N LEU A 27 23.42 -25.96 14.15
CA LEU A 27 24.20 -25.20 15.14
C LEU A 27 24.93 -26.12 16.13
N LEU A 28 24.31 -27.24 16.52
CA LEU A 28 24.95 -28.24 17.37
C LEU A 28 26.12 -28.93 16.67
N ALA A 29 25.97 -29.27 15.38
CA ALA A 29 27.02 -29.89 14.55
C ALA A 29 28.17 -28.93 14.22
N LEU A 30 27.92 -27.62 14.24
CA LEU A 30 28.92 -26.58 14.00
C LEU A 30 30.06 -26.62 15.04
N VAL A 31 29.72 -26.85 16.32
CA VAL A 31 30.66 -26.82 17.44
C VAL A 31 31.78 -27.87 17.33
N PRO A 32 31.50 -29.18 17.17
CA PRO A 32 32.55 -30.18 17.03
C PRO A 32 33.35 -29.99 15.73
N LEU A 33 32.73 -29.55 14.63
CA LEU A 33 33.44 -29.27 13.37
C LEU A 33 34.41 -28.09 13.50
N LEU A 34 34.03 -27.03 14.22
CA LEU A 34 34.91 -25.90 14.55
C LEU A 34 36.07 -26.34 15.44
N LEU A 35 35.80 -27.16 16.47
CA LEU A 35 36.84 -27.68 17.36
C LEU A 35 37.83 -28.58 16.60
N LEU A 36 37.35 -29.45 15.71
CA LEU A 36 38.21 -30.30 14.88
C LEU A 36 39.03 -29.50 13.86
N TRP A 37 38.50 -28.39 13.35
CA TRP A 37 39.24 -27.51 12.45
C TRP A 37 40.31 -26.68 13.17
N LEU A 38 40.00 -26.12 14.35
CA LEU A 38 40.91 -25.23 15.10
C LEU A 38 41.95 -25.98 15.92
N ALA A 39 41.57 -27.11 16.54
CA ALA A 39 42.39 -27.82 17.52
C ALA A 39 42.52 -29.32 17.23
N GLY A 40 41.96 -29.81 16.13
CA GLY A 40 42.02 -31.22 15.76
C GLY A 40 43.32 -31.62 15.05
N PRO A 41 43.57 -32.94 14.93
CA PRO A 41 44.70 -33.49 14.18
C PRO A 41 44.71 -33.01 12.73
N ALA A 42 45.89 -32.82 12.14
CA ALA A 42 46.04 -32.34 10.75
C ALA A 42 45.30 -33.21 9.71
N SER A 43 45.12 -34.51 9.98
CA SER A 43 44.35 -35.43 9.14
C SER A 43 42.84 -35.13 9.12
N LEU A 44 42.30 -34.51 10.18
CA LEU A 44 40.88 -34.21 10.34
C LEU A 44 40.52 -32.75 10.02
N GLN A 45 41.50 -31.85 9.91
CA GLN A 45 41.23 -30.42 9.65
C GLN A 45 40.60 -30.17 8.26
N ARG A 46 41.11 -30.82 7.21
CA ARG A 46 40.55 -30.70 5.84
C ARG A 46 39.12 -31.26 5.72
N PRO A 47 38.79 -32.46 6.22
CA PRO A 47 37.42 -32.94 6.20
C PRO A 47 36.51 -32.13 7.14
N ALA A 48 37.02 -31.60 8.27
CA ALA A 48 36.26 -30.68 9.11
C ALA A 48 35.90 -29.38 8.39
N LEU A 49 36.84 -28.79 7.65
CA LEU A 49 36.59 -27.60 6.82
C LEU A 49 35.55 -27.87 5.73
N ALA A 50 35.64 -29.01 5.04
CA ALA A 50 34.63 -29.42 4.06
C ALA A 50 33.24 -29.61 4.71
N GLY A 51 33.20 -30.21 5.91
CA GLY A 51 31.99 -30.33 6.71
C GLY A 51 31.38 -28.99 7.11
N LEU A 52 32.22 -28.02 7.52
CA LEU A 52 31.77 -26.65 7.83
C LEU A 52 31.16 -25.95 6.61
N CYS A 53 31.79 -26.07 5.44
CA CYS A 53 31.25 -25.51 4.20
C CYS A 53 29.91 -26.15 3.81
N GLY A 54 29.81 -27.48 3.86
CA GLY A 54 28.57 -28.20 3.54
C GLY A 54 27.44 -27.89 4.53
N LEU A 55 27.76 -27.82 5.82
CA LEU A 55 26.83 -27.42 6.87
C LEU A 55 26.35 -25.97 6.69
N GLY A 56 27.26 -25.06 6.31
CA GLY A 56 26.93 -23.66 6.02
C GLY A 56 25.93 -23.54 4.87
N LEU A 57 26.17 -24.23 3.75
CA LEU A 57 25.23 -24.27 2.62
C LEU A 57 23.88 -24.89 3.02
N GLY A 58 23.89 -25.97 3.81
CA GLY A 58 22.68 -26.61 4.33
C GLY A 58 21.85 -25.67 5.20
N LEU A 59 22.49 -24.98 6.15
CA LEU A 59 21.85 -23.98 7.00
C LEU A 59 21.33 -22.79 6.19
N GLN A 60 22.04 -22.37 5.15
CA GLN A 60 21.58 -21.33 4.23
C GLN A 60 20.31 -21.76 3.47
N MET A 61 20.23 -22.99 2.97
CA MET A 61 19.03 -23.52 2.32
C MET A 61 17.84 -23.64 3.28
N VAL A 62 18.07 -24.13 4.50
CA VAL A 62 17.04 -24.18 5.55
C VAL A 62 16.53 -22.79 5.90
N PHE A 63 17.44 -21.81 5.98
CA PHE A 63 17.09 -20.41 6.19
C PHE A 63 16.23 -19.87 5.05
N LEU A 64 16.62 -20.07 3.78
CA LEU A 64 15.84 -19.64 2.62
C LEU A 64 14.46 -20.31 2.55
N TRP A 65 14.38 -21.59 2.89
CA TRP A 65 13.13 -22.34 2.93
C TRP A 65 12.21 -21.84 4.06
N ALA A 66 12.74 -21.62 5.26
CA ALA A 66 11.99 -21.07 6.38
C ALA A 66 11.54 -19.61 6.13
N TRP A 67 12.37 -18.85 5.40
CA TRP A 67 12.06 -17.48 4.97
C TRP A 67 10.98 -17.42 3.87
N ARG A 68 10.76 -18.52 3.11
CA ARG A 68 9.76 -18.58 2.02
C ARG A 68 8.34 -18.22 2.49
N GLY A 69 7.94 -18.68 3.67
CA GLY A 69 6.64 -18.38 4.27
C GLY A 69 6.56 -17.02 4.96
N MET A 70 7.68 -16.27 5.00
CA MET A 70 7.79 -15.00 5.70
C MET A 70 7.52 -13.78 4.80
N LEU A 71 7.29 -13.98 3.49
CA LEU A 71 6.57 -13.01 2.67
C LEU A 71 5.18 -12.86 3.29
N SER A 72 5.05 -11.87 4.17
CA SER A 72 3.85 -11.70 4.97
C SER A 72 2.62 -11.72 4.06
N ASP A 73 1.53 -12.35 4.50
CA ASP A 73 0.27 -12.32 3.74
C ASP A 73 -0.10 -10.88 3.34
N TRP A 74 0.31 -9.88 4.12
CA TRP A 74 0.24 -8.46 3.77
C TRP A 74 1.06 -8.10 2.51
N SER A 75 2.32 -8.52 2.41
CA SER A 75 3.15 -8.31 1.19
C SER A 75 2.60 -9.04 -0.04
N LYS A 76 1.92 -10.18 0.16
CA LYS A 76 1.19 -10.85 -0.92
C LYS A 76 -0.05 -10.04 -1.32
N ALA A 77 -0.86 -9.61 -0.36
CA ALA A 77 -2.02 -8.77 -0.60
C ALA A 77 -1.65 -7.42 -1.26
N GLN A 78 -0.52 -6.84 -0.88
CA GLN A 78 -0.02 -5.59 -1.47
C GLN A 78 0.34 -5.78 -2.94
N ARG A 79 0.95 -6.92 -3.31
CA ARG A 79 1.21 -7.25 -4.72
C ARG A 79 -0.09 -7.41 -5.50
N LEU A 80 -1.03 -8.20 -5.00
CA LEU A 80 -2.36 -8.34 -5.60
C LEU A 80 -3.05 -6.99 -5.80
N TYR A 81 -2.95 -6.08 -4.82
CA TYR A 81 -3.49 -4.72 -4.93
C TYR A 81 -2.80 -3.91 -6.03
N LEU A 82 -1.47 -3.97 -6.15
CA LEU A 82 -0.71 -3.27 -7.18
C LEU A 82 -0.98 -3.83 -8.58
N ASP A 83 -1.20 -5.13 -8.69
CA ASP A 83 -1.54 -5.84 -9.94
C ASP A 83 -3.01 -5.61 -10.35
N GLY A 84 -3.80 -4.92 -9.51
CA GLY A 84 -5.22 -4.64 -9.76
C GLY A 84 -6.16 -5.80 -9.41
N GLU A 85 -5.64 -6.90 -8.87
CA GLU A 85 -6.39 -8.04 -8.36
C GLU A 85 -7.03 -7.72 -6.99
N PHE A 86 -7.89 -6.70 -6.96
CA PHE A 86 -8.46 -6.15 -5.73
C PHE A 86 -9.31 -7.17 -4.96
N GLU A 87 -9.99 -8.08 -5.67
CA GLU A 87 -10.81 -9.13 -5.06
C GLU A 87 -9.96 -10.14 -4.29
N ALA A 88 -8.92 -10.69 -4.93
CA ALA A 88 -7.98 -11.58 -4.27
C ALA A 88 -7.23 -10.89 -3.10
N ALA A 89 -6.93 -9.60 -3.23
CA ALA A 89 -6.38 -8.80 -2.13
C ALA A 89 -7.37 -8.67 -0.96
N CYS A 90 -8.65 -8.42 -1.24
CA CYS A 90 -9.71 -8.37 -0.22
C CYS A 90 -9.84 -9.71 0.50
N ASP A 91 -9.94 -10.82 -0.24
CA ASP A 91 -10.13 -12.15 0.34
C ASP A 91 -8.99 -12.51 1.30
N LEU A 92 -7.75 -12.27 0.87
CA LEU A 92 -6.57 -12.56 1.68
C LEU A 92 -6.52 -11.70 2.96
N LEU A 93 -6.86 -10.41 2.87
CA LEU A 93 -6.85 -9.52 4.02
C LEU A 93 -8.05 -9.74 4.96
N GLN A 94 -9.21 -10.08 4.40
CA GLN A 94 -10.40 -10.42 5.16
C GLN A 94 -10.18 -11.72 5.95
N ALA A 95 -9.54 -12.73 5.37
CA ALA A 95 -9.14 -13.94 6.07
C ALA A 95 -8.22 -13.63 7.27
N ARG A 96 -7.22 -12.76 7.08
CA ARG A 96 -6.35 -12.31 8.19
C ARG A 96 -7.12 -11.59 9.29
N ARG A 97 -8.11 -10.77 8.93
CA ARG A 97 -8.99 -10.08 9.88
C ARG A 97 -9.84 -11.07 10.68
N THR A 98 -10.44 -12.06 10.03
CA THR A 98 -11.23 -13.11 10.71
C THR A 98 -10.40 -13.99 11.63
N GLU A 99 -9.11 -14.19 11.33
CA GLU A 99 -8.18 -14.94 12.16
C GLU A 99 -7.59 -14.11 13.33
N GLY A 100 -8.01 -12.86 13.52
CA GLY A 100 -7.47 -11.97 14.55
C GLY A 100 -6.02 -11.55 14.31
N ARG A 101 -5.54 -11.64 13.06
CA ARG A 101 -4.17 -11.27 12.65
C ARG A 101 -4.11 -9.95 11.88
N ALA A 102 -5.19 -9.17 11.90
CA ALA A 102 -5.23 -7.85 11.30
C ALA A 102 -4.45 -6.84 12.14
N ASP A 103 -3.50 -6.15 11.50
CA ASP A 103 -2.89 -4.92 12.00
C ASP A 103 -3.43 -3.71 11.22
N MET A 104 -3.17 -2.49 11.70
CA MET A 104 -3.56 -1.23 11.03
C MET A 104 -3.21 -1.24 9.53
N ARG A 105 -2.04 -1.75 9.14
CA ARG A 105 -1.60 -1.77 7.73
C ARG A 105 -2.43 -2.70 6.88
N SER A 106 -2.80 -3.88 7.41
CA SER A 106 -3.68 -4.82 6.72
C SER A 106 -5.11 -4.30 6.61
N LEU A 107 -5.64 -3.65 7.65
CA LEU A 107 -6.96 -3.02 7.62
C LEU A 107 -6.97 -1.85 6.63
N THR A 108 -5.94 -1.00 6.65
CA THR A 108 -5.82 0.11 5.68
C THR A 108 -5.78 -0.39 4.24
N LEU A 109 -5.00 -1.45 3.98
CA LEU A 109 -4.93 -2.03 2.64
C LEU A 109 -6.26 -2.69 2.23
N LEU A 110 -6.96 -3.35 3.16
CA LEU A 110 -8.27 -3.95 2.92
C LEU A 110 -9.29 -2.86 2.57
N GLY A 111 -9.35 -1.79 3.36
CA GLY A 111 -10.18 -0.63 3.08
C GLY A 111 -9.91 -0.02 1.71
N ASN A 112 -8.63 0.13 1.33
CA ASN A 112 -8.25 0.59 0.01
C ASN A 112 -8.70 -0.36 -1.11
N ALA A 113 -8.53 -1.68 -0.93
CA ALA A 113 -8.97 -2.69 -1.91
C ALA A 113 -10.50 -2.69 -2.07
N LEU A 114 -11.24 -2.57 -0.96
CA LEU A 114 -12.71 -2.43 -0.97
C LEU A 114 -13.16 -1.17 -1.70
N ARG A 115 -12.49 -0.03 -1.49
CA ARG A 115 -12.76 1.21 -2.26
C ARG A 115 -12.54 0.99 -3.75
N MET A 116 -11.45 0.32 -4.12
CA MET A 116 -11.19 -0.04 -5.51
C MET A 116 -12.26 -1.00 -6.06
N ARG A 117 -12.93 -1.79 -5.23
CA ARG A 117 -14.08 -2.60 -5.64
C ARG A 117 -15.42 -1.85 -5.67
N ALA A 118 -15.42 -0.54 -5.41
CA ALA A 118 -16.61 0.29 -5.22
C ALA A 118 -17.52 -0.15 -4.05
N LEU A 119 -16.98 -0.94 -3.10
CA LEU A 119 -17.65 -1.33 -1.86
C LEU A 119 -17.37 -0.27 -0.78
N LEU A 120 -17.95 0.92 -0.97
CA LEU A 120 -17.54 2.13 -0.25
C LEU A 120 -17.90 2.10 1.25
N GLU A 121 -19.07 1.57 1.60
CA GLU A 121 -19.52 1.47 2.99
C GLU A 121 -18.64 0.48 3.78
N GLN A 122 -18.28 -0.64 3.15
CA GLN A 122 -17.37 -1.63 3.76
C GLN A 122 -15.96 -1.05 3.89
N SER A 123 -15.51 -0.32 2.87
CA SER A 123 -14.24 0.40 2.90
C SER A 123 -14.17 1.36 4.08
N GLU A 124 -15.18 2.21 4.26
CA GLU A 124 -15.27 3.17 5.36
C GLU A 124 -15.23 2.46 6.72
N ALA A 125 -16.04 1.41 6.90
CA ALA A 125 -16.09 0.67 8.16
C ALA A 125 -14.71 0.09 8.54
N VAL A 126 -14.02 -0.52 7.57
CA VAL A 126 -12.68 -1.09 7.80
C VAL A 126 -11.63 -0.01 8.04
N LEU A 127 -11.72 1.15 7.37
CA LEU A 127 -10.77 2.24 7.56
C LEU A 127 -10.95 2.94 8.91
N ARG A 128 -12.20 3.03 9.40
CA ARG A 128 -12.47 3.49 10.77
C ARG A 128 -11.92 2.50 11.80
N GLU A 129 -12.01 1.19 11.56
CA GLU A 129 -11.33 0.19 12.41
C GLU A 129 -9.81 0.37 12.40
N ALA A 130 -9.19 0.57 11.23
CA ALA A 130 -7.75 0.84 11.12
C ALA A 130 -7.32 2.11 11.89
N GLN A 131 -8.17 3.14 11.90
CA GLN A 131 -7.96 4.37 12.66
C GLN A 131 -8.03 4.14 14.18
N LEU A 132 -8.93 3.26 14.65
CA LEU A 132 -9.04 2.91 16.06
C LEU A 132 -7.84 2.09 16.56
N GLU A 133 -7.30 1.21 15.71
CA GLU A 133 -6.11 0.39 16.03
C GLU A 133 -4.84 1.23 16.26
N MET A 134 -4.62 2.27 15.45
CA MET A 134 -3.54 3.24 15.70
C MET A 134 -4.05 4.67 15.51
N PRO A 135 -4.61 5.27 16.57
CA PRO A 135 -5.06 6.65 16.55
C PRO A 135 -3.89 7.58 16.23
N GLY A 136 -4.05 8.42 15.20
CA GLY A 136 -3.02 9.39 14.81
C GLY A 136 -2.13 8.98 13.65
N HIS A 137 -2.31 7.78 13.08
CA HIS A 137 -1.58 7.42 11.86
C HIS A 137 -2.25 8.03 10.61
N ALA A 138 -1.45 8.63 9.71
CA ALA A 138 -1.96 9.27 8.51
C ALA A 138 -2.60 8.33 7.47
N PHE A 139 -2.08 7.09 7.28
CA PHE A 139 -2.52 6.21 6.19
C PHE A 139 -4.00 5.76 6.27
N PRO A 140 -4.55 5.33 7.43
CA PRO A 140 -5.98 5.09 7.57
C PRO A 140 -6.83 6.30 7.19
N LEU A 141 -6.43 7.50 7.63
CA LEU A 141 -7.13 8.75 7.33
C LEU A 141 -7.09 9.08 5.84
N THR A 142 -5.93 8.90 5.18
CA THR A 142 -5.83 9.08 3.72
C THR A 142 -6.76 8.11 2.98
N GLY A 143 -6.82 6.86 3.41
CA GLY A 143 -7.75 5.87 2.84
C GLY A 143 -9.20 6.29 3.05
N LEU A 144 -9.56 6.69 4.27
CA LEU A 144 -10.91 7.11 4.65
C LEU A 144 -11.35 8.34 3.86
N GLY A 145 -10.51 9.36 3.77
CA GLY A 145 -10.77 10.56 3.00
C GLY A 145 -11.05 10.28 1.52
N ARG A 146 -10.29 9.38 0.89
CA ARG A 146 -10.54 8.94 -0.50
C ARG A 146 -11.83 8.14 -0.65
N THR A 147 -12.20 7.35 0.36
CA THR A 147 -13.48 6.63 0.36
C THR A 147 -14.65 7.60 0.49
N LEU A 148 -14.55 8.58 1.39
CA LEU A 148 -15.55 9.64 1.57
C LEU A 148 -15.70 10.49 0.29
N LEU A 149 -14.59 10.79 -0.39
CA LEU A 149 -14.59 11.47 -1.70
C LEU A 149 -15.42 10.68 -2.72
N ALA A 150 -15.15 9.37 -2.84
CA ALA A 150 -15.87 8.48 -3.76
C ALA A 150 -17.36 8.32 -3.38
N GLN A 151 -17.71 8.45 -2.10
CA GLN A 151 -19.10 8.47 -1.63
C GLN A 151 -19.81 9.81 -1.91
N GLY A 152 -19.09 10.85 -2.35
CA GLY A 152 -19.64 12.19 -2.53
C GLY A 152 -19.74 13.02 -1.25
N ARG A 153 -19.18 12.54 -0.13
CA ARG A 153 -19.18 13.23 1.18
C ARG A 153 -18.01 14.21 1.27
N TYR A 154 -18.04 15.24 0.44
CA TYR A 154 -16.87 16.09 0.15
C TYR A 154 -16.36 16.90 1.35
N ALA A 155 -17.25 17.46 2.18
CA ALA A 155 -16.83 18.20 3.37
C ALA A 155 -16.10 17.30 4.38
N GLU A 156 -16.68 16.13 4.69
CA GLU A 156 -16.06 15.14 5.59
C GLU A 156 -14.76 14.56 5.00
N ALA A 157 -14.71 14.38 3.67
CA ALA A 157 -13.48 13.99 2.98
C ALA A 157 -12.38 15.03 3.17
N ALA A 158 -12.71 16.32 3.01
CA ALA A 158 -11.75 17.41 3.18
C ALA A 158 -11.20 17.45 4.61
N ASP A 159 -12.07 17.40 5.63
CA ASP A 159 -11.66 17.40 7.04
C ASP A 159 -10.77 16.19 7.36
N THR A 160 -11.13 15.02 6.84
CA THR A 160 -10.36 13.78 7.06
C THR A 160 -8.99 13.81 6.37
N LEU A 161 -8.91 14.37 5.16
CA LEU A 161 -7.66 14.48 4.41
C LEU A 161 -6.74 15.56 4.99
N GLU A 162 -7.29 16.68 5.47
CA GLU A 162 -6.55 17.68 6.22
C GLU A 162 -5.95 17.08 7.50
N ALA A 163 -6.76 16.35 8.27
CA ALA A 163 -6.29 15.61 9.44
C ALA A 163 -5.18 14.59 9.09
N ALA A 164 -5.22 13.98 7.91
CA ALA A 164 -4.17 13.07 7.44
C ALA A 164 -2.86 13.83 7.16
N ILE A 165 -2.94 14.98 6.49
CA ILE A 165 -1.77 15.83 6.18
C ILE A 165 -1.12 16.34 7.46
N GLU A 166 -1.90 16.81 8.43
CA GLU A 166 -1.40 17.22 9.77
C GLU A 166 -0.63 16.10 10.49
N ARG A 167 -0.95 14.84 10.19
CA ARG A 167 -0.31 13.64 10.75
C ARG A 167 0.83 13.10 9.88
N GLY A 168 1.31 13.89 8.92
CA GLY A 168 2.44 13.53 8.07
C GLY A 168 2.08 12.64 6.88
N ALA A 169 0.86 12.77 6.34
CA ALA A 169 0.57 12.18 5.04
C ALA A 169 1.49 12.77 3.96
N PRO A 170 1.89 12.00 2.93
CA PRO A 170 2.72 12.54 1.85
C PRO A 170 2.03 13.65 1.07
N ASP A 171 2.80 14.60 0.53
CA ASP A 171 2.31 15.80 -0.19
C ASP A 171 1.33 15.50 -1.33
N VAL A 172 1.39 14.33 -1.95
CA VAL A 172 0.42 13.89 -2.98
C VAL A 172 -1.02 13.86 -2.47
N VAL A 173 -1.24 13.74 -1.15
CA VAL A 173 -2.58 13.78 -0.53
C VAL A 173 -3.22 15.17 -0.65
N ALA A 174 -2.44 16.23 -0.88
CA ALA A 174 -2.97 17.56 -1.16
C ALA A 174 -3.84 17.60 -2.43
N LEU A 175 -3.62 16.71 -3.40
CA LEU A 175 -4.54 16.57 -4.56
C LEU A 175 -5.93 16.12 -4.14
N ASP A 176 -5.98 15.07 -3.32
CA ASP A 176 -7.25 14.51 -2.85
C ASP A 176 -7.99 15.56 -1.98
N LEU A 177 -7.26 16.33 -1.15
CA LEU A 177 -7.82 17.42 -0.35
C LEU A 177 -8.33 18.56 -1.24
N GLY A 178 -7.57 18.94 -2.25
CA GLY A 178 -7.97 19.97 -3.21
C GLY A 178 -9.25 19.59 -3.96
N GLU A 179 -9.36 18.35 -4.40
CA GLU A 179 -10.56 17.81 -5.06
C GLU A 179 -11.77 17.79 -4.11
N ALA A 180 -11.59 17.32 -2.88
CA ALA A 180 -12.64 17.37 -1.86
C ALA A 180 -13.11 18.80 -1.58
N ARG A 181 -12.17 19.74 -1.40
CA ARG A 181 -12.49 21.16 -1.18
C ARG A 181 -13.21 21.78 -2.36
N TYR A 182 -12.79 21.45 -3.58
CA TYR A 182 -13.45 21.93 -4.80
C TYR A 182 -14.92 21.53 -4.81
N HIS A 183 -15.21 20.24 -4.61
CA HIS A 183 -16.57 19.73 -4.65
C HIS A 183 -17.42 20.14 -3.43
N SER A 184 -16.79 20.46 -2.29
CA SER A 184 -17.47 21.09 -1.15
C SER A 184 -17.75 22.59 -1.32
N GLY A 185 -17.30 23.20 -2.43
CA GLY A 185 -17.51 24.63 -2.75
C GLY A 185 -16.42 25.57 -2.22
N ASN A 186 -15.39 25.06 -1.54
CA ASN A 186 -14.26 25.87 -1.06
C ASN A 186 -13.18 26.03 -2.15
N ILE A 187 -13.54 26.70 -3.23
CA ILE A 187 -12.73 26.80 -4.46
C ILE A 187 -11.39 27.52 -4.21
N GLY A 188 -11.39 28.58 -3.39
CA GLY A 188 -10.17 29.35 -3.10
C GLY A 188 -9.09 28.49 -2.43
N ALA A 189 -9.46 27.71 -1.42
CA ALA A 189 -8.54 26.79 -0.77
C ALA A 189 -8.19 25.57 -1.64
N ALA A 190 -9.12 25.14 -2.51
CA ALA A 190 -8.89 24.03 -3.44
C ALA A 190 -7.75 24.32 -4.41
N ILE A 191 -7.70 25.51 -5.02
CA ILE A 191 -6.68 25.88 -6.01
C ILE A 191 -5.26 25.67 -5.47
N ALA A 192 -4.97 26.19 -4.27
CA ALA A 192 -3.65 26.09 -3.66
C ALA A 192 -3.24 24.63 -3.39
N GLN A 193 -4.19 23.79 -2.94
CA GLN A 193 -3.94 22.37 -2.64
C GLN A 193 -3.75 21.55 -3.91
N LEU A 194 -4.56 21.81 -4.95
CA LEU A 194 -4.42 21.17 -6.25
C LEU A 194 -3.05 21.48 -6.89
N GLN A 195 -2.60 22.73 -6.84
CA GLN A 195 -1.28 23.12 -7.34
C GLN A 195 -0.13 22.45 -6.58
N THR A 196 -0.22 22.45 -5.24
CA THR A 196 0.79 21.80 -4.38
C THR A 196 0.89 20.30 -4.66
N GLY A 197 -0.25 19.62 -4.67
CA GLY A 197 -0.30 18.18 -4.89
C GLY A 197 0.13 17.76 -6.31
N MET A 198 -0.15 18.58 -7.32
CA MET A 198 0.31 18.32 -8.70
C MET A 198 1.83 18.31 -8.82
N ASN A 199 2.52 19.16 -8.04
CA ASN A 199 3.99 19.20 -8.03
C ASN A 199 4.60 17.99 -7.31
N ALA A 200 3.85 17.37 -6.40
CA ALA A 200 4.30 16.24 -5.59
C ALA A 200 4.15 14.87 -6.28
N THR A 201 3.48 14.78 -7.43
CA THR A 201 3.22 13.50 -8.11
C THR A 201 3.56 13.52 -9.59
N ARG A 202 3.85 12.33 -10.13
CA ARG A 202 3.97 12.08 -11.57
C ARG A 202 2.78 11.30 -12.13
N ASP A 203 1.78 10.98 -11.30
CA ASP A 203 0.57 10.27 -11.70
C ASP A 203 -0.29 11.12 -12.66
N SER A 204 -0.32 10.75 -13.94
CA SER A 204 -1.03 11.50 -14.98
C SER A 204 -2.54 11.56 -14.76
N GLY A 205 -3.15 10.51 -14.18
CA GLY A 205 -4.59 10.44 -13.97
C GLY A 205 -5.09 11.47 -12.96
N ARG A 206 -4.47 11.52 -11.78
CA ARG A 206 -4.83 12.50 -10.73
C ARG A 206 -4.45 13.91 -11.12
N ARG A 207 -3.31 14.09 -11.81
CA ARG A 207 -2.92 15.40 -12.35
C ARG A 207 -3.92 15.90 -13.39
N LEU A 208 -4.47 15.01 -14.22
CA LEU A 208 -5.51 15.37 -15.18
C LEU A 208 -6.76 15.91 -14.46
N ILE A 209 -7.29 15.21 -13.46
CA ILE A 209 -8.42 15.71 -12.66
C ILE A 209 -8.09 17.09 -12.08
N ALA A 210 -6.94 17.23 -11.44
CA ALA A 210 -6.54 18.50 -10.83
C ALA A 210 -6.48 19.65 -11.85
N GLN A 211 -5.93 19.42 -13.04
CA GLN A 211 -5.88 20.45 -14.09
C GLN A 211 -7.26 20.80 -14.65
N LEU A 212 -8.15 19.82 -14.79
CA LEU A 212 -9.54 20.07 -15.20
C LEU A 212 -10.29 20.92 -14.16
N LEU A 213 -10.11 20.62 -12.87
CA LEU A 213 -10.69 21.41 -11.78
C LEU A 213 -10.14 22.83 -11.75
N LEU A 214 -8.83 22.99 -11.93
CA LEU A 214 -8.19 24.31 -12.01
C LEU A 214 -8.68 25.12 -13.22
N GLN A 215 -8.90 24.47 -14.37
CA GLN A 215 -9.47 25.10 -15.55
C GLN A 215 -10.90 25.58 -15.28
N GLN A 216 -11.73 24.74 -14.67
CA GLN A 216 -13.11 25.11 -14.30
C GLN A 216 -13.14 26.24 -13.26
N ALA A 217 -12.13 26.36 -12.39
CA ALA A 217 -11.96 27.48 -11.46
C ALA A 217 -11.37 28.75 -12.11
N GLY A 218 -11.01 28.72 -13.40
CA GLY A 218 -10.33 29.85 -14.07
C GLY A 218 -8.87 30.07 -13.63
N ALA A 219 -8.27 29.08 -12.96
CA ALA A 219 -6.90 29.12 -12.43
C ALA A 219 -5.87 28.40 -13.33
N SER A 220 -6.31 27.83 -14.45
CA SER A 220 -5.47 27.17 -15.46
C SER A 220 -6.10 27.28 -16.85
N THR A 221 -5.27 27.22 -17.90
CA THR A 221 -5.72 27.16 -19.30
C THR A 221 -6.24 25.78 -19.71
N GLY A 222 -6.16 24.78 -18.82
CA GLY A 222 -6.54 23.38 -19.09
C GLY A 222 -5.35 22.45 -19.29
N PRO A 223 -5.60 21.13 -19.35
CA PRO A 223 -4.56 20.13 -19.51
C PRO A 223 -3.92 20.12 -20.89
N ASP A 224 -2.62 19.87 -20.94
CA ASP A 224 -1.89 19.66 -22.19
C ASP A 224 -2.27 18.32 -22.86
N GLU A 225 -1.95 18.19 -24.14
CA GLU A 225 -2.32 17.02 -24.94
C GLU A 225 -1.71 15.72 -24.39
N THR A 226 -0.47 15.77 -23.93
CA THR A 226 0.24 14.61 -23.37
C THR A 226 -0.43 14.11 -22.10
N LEU A 227 -0.77 15.03 -21.18
CA LEU A 227 -1.46 14.71 -19.94
C LEU A 227 -2.86 14.16 -20.19
N LEU A 228 -3.56 14.67 -21.20
CA LEU A 228 -4.84 14.12 -21.63
C LEU A 228 -4.67 12.68 -22.13
N GLN A 229 -3.71 12.43 -23.02
CA GLN A 229 -3.45 11.09 -23.54
C GLN A 229 -3.11 10.08 -22.44
N ASP A 230 -2.25 10.45 -21.49
CA ASP A 230 -1.81 9.57 -20.41
C ASP A 230 -2.87 9.42 -19.30
N GLY A 231 -3.63 10.48 -19.00
CA GLY A 231 -4.54 10.54 -17.87
C GLY A 231 -5.96 10.02 -18.17
N LEU A 232 -6.43 10.14 -19.43
CA LEU A 232 -7.81 9.76 -19.81
C LEU A 232 -8.15 8.29 -19.54
N PRO A 233 -7.28 7.29 -19.80
CA PRO A 233 -7.59 5.90 -19.49
C PRO A 233 -7.87 5.68 -18.00
N TRP A 234 -7.10 6.33 -17.12
CA TRP A 234 -7.30 6.25 -15.69
C TRP A 234 -8.60 6.95 -15.25
N LEU A 235 -8.88 8.15 -15.79
CA LEU A 235 -10.12 8.88 -15.49
C LEU A 235 -11.36 8.08 -15.92
N LYS A 236 -11.32 7.47 -17.11
CA LYS A 236 -12.37 6.57 -17.59
C LYS A 236 -12.60 5.40 -16.63
N ALA A 237 -11.53 4.73 -16.20
CA ALA A 237 -11.63 3.63 -15.25
C ALA A 237 -12.19 4.06 -13.88
N GLN A 238 -11.90 5.27 -13.40
CA GLN A 238 -12.52 5.78 -12.16
C GLN A 238 -14.01 6.11 -12.36
N ALA A 239 -14.36 6.74 -13.48
CA ALA A 239 -15.74 7.11 -13.81
C ALA A 239 -16.63 5.87 -13.99
N GLU A 240 -16.10 4.78 -14.53
CA GLU A 240 -16.78 3.49 -14.62
C GLU A 240 -16.90 2.80 -13.25
N ARG A 241 -15.80 2.75 -12.49
CA ARG A 241 -15.75 2.12 -11.15
C ARG A 241 -16.77 2.71 -10.19
N TYR A 242 -16.94 4.03 -10.20
CA TYR A 242 -17.84 4.73 -9.28
C TYR A 242 -19.12 5.22 -9.96
N ALA A 243 -19.51 4.67 -11.11
CA ALA A 243 -20.66 5.14 -11.90
C ALA A 243 -21.99 5.24 -11.11
N GLY A 244 -22.15 4.43 -10.06
CA GLY A 244 -23.32 4.47 -9.17
C GLY A 244 -23.31 5.58 -8.11
N THR A 245 -22.29 6.44 -8.08
CA THR A 245 -22.11 7.50 -7.06
C THR A 245 -22.18 8.89 -7.69
N ASP A 246 -22.40 9.90 -6.87
CA ASP A 246 -22.34 11.31 -7.28
C ASP A 246 -20.96 11.68 -7.81
N TYR A 247 -19.91 11.14 -7.18
CA TYR A 247 -18.54 11.27 -7.65
C TYR A 247 -18.36 10.72 -9.07
N GLY A 248 -18.85 9.51 -9.34
CA GLY A 248 -18.81 8.94 -10.70
C GLY A 248 -19.55 9.79 -11.73
N ARG A 249 -20.70 10.39 -11.38
CA ARG A 249 -21.42 11.31 -12.27
C ARG A 249 -20.59 12.54 -12.62
N ILE A 250 -19.87 13.11 -11.66
CA ILE A 250 -18.94 14.22 -11.89
C ILE A 250 -17.82 13.80 -12.86
N LEU A 251 -17.17 12.66 -12.63
CA LEU A 251 -16.10 12.18 -13.50
C LEU A 251 -16.60 11.90 -14.93
N GLN A 252 -17.80 11.33 -15.07
CA GLN A 252 -18.45 11.13 -16.38
C GLN A 252 -18.72 12.47 -17.09
N SER A 253 -19.12 13.51 -16.35
CA SER A 253 -19.29 14.86 -16.90
C SER A 253 -17.97 15.43 -17.41
N MET A 254 -16.88 15.28 -16.65
CA MET A 254 -15.54 15.72 -17.06
C MET A 254 -15.11 15.04 -18.37
N LEU A 255 -15.32 13.72 -18.48
CA LEU A 255 -15.02 12.96 -19.70
C LEU A 255 -15.83 13.45 -20.90
N ARG A 256 -17.12 13.72 -20.72
CA ARG A 256 -17.98 14.20 -21.82
C ARG A 256 -17.51 15.54 -22.36
N ILE A 257 -17.14 16.48 -21.50
CA ILE A 257 -16.62 17.79 -21.91
C ILE A 257 -15.37 17.59 -22.76
N GLN A 258 -14.41 16.79 -22.28
CA GLN A 258 -13.16 16.54 -23.01
C GLN A 258 -13.35 15.81 -24.34
N VAL A 259 -14.35 14.92 -24.45
CA VAL A 259 -14.67 14.25 -25.72
C VAL A 259 -15.38 15.19 -26.69
N VAL A 260 -16.26 16.08 -26.20
CA VAL A 260 -16.99 17.05 -27.04
C VAL A 260 -16.05 18.11 -27.59
N ASP A 261 -15.16 18.66 -26.76
CA ASP A 261 -14.17 19.66 -27.17
C ASP A 261 -13.17 19.12 -28.20
N ARG A 262 -13.03 17.78 -28.29
CA ARG A 262 -12.13 17.07 -29.21
C ARG A 262 -12.80 16.55 -30.49
N LYS A 263 -14.09 16.81 -30.73
CA LYS A 263 -14.72 16.47 -32.02
C LYS A 263 -14.21 17.37 -33.15
N LEU A 264 -13.08 16.96 -33.72
CA LEU A 264 -12.86 16.91 -35.18
C LEU A 264 -13.68 15.76 -35.77
#